data_AF-A0A9E2ZFV6-F1
#
_entry.id   AF-A0A9E2ZFV6-F1
#
_cell.length_a   1.000
_cell.length_b   1.000
_cell.length_c   1.000
_cell.angle_alpha   90.00
_cell.angle_beta   90.00
_cell.angle_gamma   90.00
#
_symmetry.space_group_name_H-M   'P 1'
#
loop_
_entity.id
_entity.type
_entity.pdbx_description
1 polymer ?
#
loop_
_entity_poly.entity_id
_entity_poly.type
_entity_poly.pdbx_seq_one_letter_code
_entity_poly.pdbx_strand_id
1 'polypeptide(L)'
;MSFRSGLFRDRALHQGDVREALDERARIVGVPRWIALAIAALVILGFVAWSASTEIQTTVNAQGVISSNDGVPVVVSPVAGTVLTPPPPRGTVLRRGDVVATVNVGRGAPVEVRAATAGSVDLVLTAPGAFIPAGGELAIIVPVGATPVGFLFVTTSEASQLRLGMEALLSPRVPESRATALLEGRIVYIGNFPATPERLTLLLGPVLASQLAVGPPVDEVEVQLTPDRSTPSGYAWTAGAGPASVSVGTRVSARVRLKQQSPLSYVF
;
A
#
# COMPACT_ATOMS: atom_id res chain seq x y z
N MET A 1 0.69 -20.74 117.72
CA MET A 1 1.84 -20.12 117.01
C MET A 1 1.32 -19.65 115.66
N SER A 2 1.02 -18.35 115.48
CA SER A 2 1.92 -17.32 114.90
C SER A 2 2.13 -17.56 113.39
N PHE A 3 1.88 -16.66 112.42
CA PHE A 3 1.42 -15.27 112.40
C PHE A 3 0.79 -14.97 111.02
N ARG A 4 0.08 -13.84 110.94
CA ARG A 4 -0.85 -13.35 109.91
C ARG A 4 -0.25 -13.02 108.52
N SER A 5 -1.06 -13.34 107.52
CA SER A 5 -1.38 -12.61 106.27
C SER A 5 -0.83 -11.18 106.06
N GLY A 6 -0.22 -10.95 104.89
CA GLY A 6 -0.26 -9.69 104.13
C GLY A 6 -0.74 -10.00 102.70
N LEU A 7 -1.96 -9.62 102.32
CA LEU A 7 -2.35 -8.34 101.72
C LEU A 7 -1.85 -8.15 100.27
N PHE A 8 -2.77 -8.46 99.34
CA PHE A 8 -3.03 -7.78 98.07
C PHE A 8 -1.83 -7.36 97.20
N ARG A 9 -1.60 -8.13 96.12
CA ARG A 9 -1.45 -7.53 94.79
C ARG A 9 -1.90 -8.49 93.70
N ASP A 10 -3.20 -8.74 93.69
CA ASP A 10 -3.91 -9.21 92.51
C ASP A 10 -4.18 -7.99 91.60
N ARG A 11 -3.94 -8.14 90.29
CA ARG A 11 -3.95 -7.12 89.22
C ARG A 11 -2.64 -6.35 89.02
N ALA A 12 -1.91 -6.75 87.97
CA ALA A 12 -1.40 -5.88 86.89
C ALA A 12 -0.11 -6.40 86.21
N LEU A 13 0.22 -7.69 86.26
CA LEU A 13 1.54 -8.13 85.77
C LEU A 13 1.59 -9.37 84.88
N HIS A 14 0.53 -9.72 84.14
CA HIS A 14 0.68 -10.53 82.93
C HIS A 14 -0.31 -10.10 81.82
N GLN A 15 -0.35 -8.79 81.53
CA GLN A 15 -0.54 -8.32 80.15
C GLN A 15 0.85 -8.20 79.53
N GLY A 16 1.44 -9.36 79.24
CA GLY A 16 2.58 -9.52 78.34
C GLY A 16 2.25 -10.53 77.23
N ASP A 17 0.96 -10.78 77.04
CA ASP A 17 0.39 -11.75 76.13
C ASP A 17 0.10 -11.07 74.77
N VAL A 18 1.13 -10.47 74.15
CA VAL A 18 1.09 -10.02 72.73
C VAL A 18 2.48 -10.06 72.07
N ARG A 19 3.44 -10.84 72.61
CA ARG A 19 4.76 -10.97 71.96
C ARG A 19 5.19 -12.38 71.61
N GLU A 20 4.53 -13.41 72.12
CA GLU A 20 4.84 -14.81 71.76
C GLU A 20 3.82 -15.44 70.80
N ALA A 21 2.66 -14.81 70.56
CA ALA A 21 1.72 -15.24 69.50
C ALA A 21 2.12 -14.76 68.08
N LEU A 22 3.21 -14.01 67.93
CA LEU A 22 3.76 -13.66 66.61
C LEU A 22 4.76 -14.69 66.07
N ASP A 23 5.14 -15.69 66.88
CA ASP A 23 6.08 -16.75 66.48
C ASP A 23 5.43 -18.12 66.30
N GLU A 24 4.13 -18.26 66.59
CA GLU A 24 3.42 -19.51 66.32
C GLU A 24 2.91 -19.55 64.89
N ARG A 25 3.81 -20.01 64.01
CA ARG A 25 3.52 -20.45 62.65
C ARG A 25 3.02 -19.33 61.74
N ALA A 26 3.95 -18.45 61.40
CA ALA A 26 4.25 -18.31 59.98
C ALA A 26 4.68 -19.70 59.45
N ARG A 27 3.72 -20.63 59.29
CA ARG A 27 3.78 -21.60 58.19
C ARG A 27 3.62 -20.73 56.96
N ILE A 28 4.72 -20.06 56.60
CA ILE A 28 5.09 -19.85 55.23
C ILE A 28 4.86 -21.23 54.65
N VAL A 29 3.77 -21.37 53.90
CA VAL A 29 3.53 -22.55 53.10
C VAL A 29 4.82 -22.67 52.31
N GLY A 30 5.70 -23.56 52.74
CA GLY A 30 6.96 -23.79 52.09
C GLY A 30 6.55 -24.44 50.82
N VAL A 31 6.19 -23.63 49.83
CA VAL A 31 5.75 -24.07 48.52
C VAL A 31 6.84 -25.04 48.11
N PRO A 32 6.53 -26.35 48.03
CA PRO A 32 7.57 -27.35 47.80
C PRO A 32 8.33 -26.88 46.57
N ARG A 33 9.67 -26.87 46.62
CA ARG A 33 10.50 -26.25 45.56
C ARG A 33 10.12 -26.72 44.15
N TRP A 34 9.53 -27.91 44.02
CA TRP A 34 8.94 -28.45 42.79
C TRP A 34 7.74 -27.65 42.24
N ILE A 35 6.92 -26.99 43.07
CA ILE A 35 5.76 -26.19 42.65
C ILE A 35 6.28 -24.87 42.07
N ALA A 36 7.27 -24.25 42.72
CA ALA A 36 7.94 -23.08 42.15
C ALA A 36 8.57 -23.41 40.79
N LEU A 37 9.21 -24.58 40.64
CA LEU A 37 9.72 -25.08 39.36
C LEU A 37 8.61 -25.37 38.35
N ALA A 38 7.50 -25.99 38.76
CA ALA A 38 6.37 -26.29 37.88
C ALA A 38 5.70 -25.02 37.36
N ILE A 39 5.52 -24.00 38.21
CA ILE A 39 5.00 -22.69 37.82
C ILE A 39 5.97 -22.00 36.85
N ALA A 40 7.27 -22.02 37.14
CA ALA A 40 8.27 -21.45 36.24
C ALA A 40 8.27 -22.14 34.87
N ALA A 41 8.19 -23.48 34.84
CA ALA A 41 8.09 -24.25 33.61
C ALA A 41 6.80 -23.95 32.84
N LEU A 42 5.67 -23.80 33.54
CA LEU A 42 4.38 -23.44 32.92
C LEU A 42 4.41 -22.03 32.32
N VAL A 43 5.05 -21.07 32.99
CA VAL A 43 5.24 -19.71 32.46
C VAL A 43 6.15 -19.72 31.22
N ILE A 44 7.23 -20.50 31.23
CA ILE A 44 8.12 -20.65 30.06
C ILE A 44 7.37 -21.31 28.91
N LEU A 45 6.63 -22.40 29.16
CA LEU A 45 5.82 -23.07 28.15
C LEU A 45 4.72 -22.14 27.60
N GLY A 46 4.09 -21.36 28.47
CA GLY A 46 3.13 -20.34 28.09
C GLY A 46 3.76 -19.26 27.21
N PHE A 47 4.96 -18.78 27.55
CA PHE A 47 5.69 -17.78 26.77
C PHE A 47 6.15 -18.33 25.42
N VAL A 48 6.59 -19.60 25.35
CA VAL A 48 6.98 -20.28 24.10
C VAL A 48 5.76 -20.55 23.22
N ALA A 49 4.65 -21.01 23.80
CA ALA A 49 3.41 -21.22 23.07
C ALA A 49 2.84 -19.89 22.57
N TRP A 50 2.90 -18.84 23.40
CA TRP A 50 2.45 -17.50 23.05
C TRP A 50 3.35 -16.86 21.99
N SER A 51 4.68 -17.03 22.07
CA SER A 51 5.61 -16.48 21.07
C SER A 51 5.52 -17.21 19.72
N ALA A 52 5.24 -18.51 19.73
CA ALA A 52 4.93 -19.27 18.52
C ALA A 52 3.60 -18.84 17.88
N SER A 53 2.69 -18.27 18.68
CA SER A 53 1.36 -17.82 18.24
C SER A 53 1.29 -16.33 17.89
N THR A 54 2.34 -15.54 18.15
CA THR A 54 2.40 -14.13 17.76
C THR A 54 2.98 -13.96 16.37
N GLU A 55 2.14 -13.57 15.42
CA GLU A 55 2.52 -13.29 14.04
C GLU A 55 2.76 -11.79 13.85
N ILE A 56 3.90 -11.41 13.28
CA ILE A 56 4.15 -10.02 12.89
C ILE A 56 3.82 -9.90 11.40
N GLN A 57 2.79 -9.12 11.05
CA GLN A 57 2.53 -8.80 9.65
C GLN A 57 3.54 -7.77 9.16
N THR A 58 4.54 -8.22 8.42
CA THR A 58 5.47 -7.32 7.75
C THR A 58 4.80 -6.75 6.51
N THR A 59 4.75 -5.42 6.40
CA THR A 59 4.17 -4.71 5.25
C THR A 59 5.25 -3.97 4.48
N VAL A 60 5.20 -4.04 3.16
CA VAL A 60 6.03 -3.21 2.27
C VAL A 60 5.24 -1.95 1.92
N ASN A 61 5.83 -0.77 2.15
CA ASN A 61 5.24 0.50 1.75
C ASN A 61 5.78 0.89 0.37
N ALA A 62 4.88 1.23 -0.54
CA ALA A 62 5.24 1.61 -1.91
C ALA A 62 4.58 2.91 -2.32
N GLN A 63 5.21 3.64 -3.23
CA GLN A 63 4.56 4.74 -3.94
C GLN A 63 4.15 4.27 -5.32
N GLY A 64 3.08 4.84 -5.87
CA GLY A 64 2.58 4.42 -7.16
C GLY A 64 1.62 5.37 -7.83
N VAL A 65 1.12 4.93 -8.96
CA VAL A 65 0.12 5.63 -9.77
C VAL A 65 -0.94 4.63 -10.24
N ILE A 66 -2.19 5.06 -10.29
CA ILE A 66 -3.21 4.33 -11.04
C ILE A 66 -3.03 4.65 -12.52
N SER A 67 -2.84 3.63 -13.34
CA SER A 67 -2.75 3.74 -14.79
C SER A 67 -3.66 2.74 -15.48
N SER A 68 -3.66 2.74 -16.81
CA SER A 68 -4.32 1.72 -17.62
C SER A 68 -3.30 0.63 -17.99
N ASN A 69 -3.75 -0.62 -18.09
CA ASN A 69 -2.90 -1.77 -18.46
C ASN A 69 -2.20 -1.56 -19.82
N ASP A 70 -2.83 -0.83 -20.74
CA ASP A 70 -2.31 -0.57 -22.08
C ASP A 70 -1.27 0.58 -22.14
N GLY A 71 -0.84 1.12 -20.98
CA GLY A 71 -0.07 2.35 -20.89
C GLY A 71 -0.93 3.58 -21.18
N VAL A 72 -0.29 4.73 -21.41
CA VAL A 72 -0.99 5.94 -21.86
C VAL A 72 -0.88 6.01 -23.39
N PRO A 73 -1.93 5.68 -24.17
CA PRO A 73 -1.79 5.62 -25.61
C PRO A 73 -1.52 7.01 -26.19
N VAL A 74 -0.30 7.16 -26.73
CA VAL A 74 0.12 8.34 -27.47
C VAL A 74 -0.32 8.20 -28.92
N VAL A 75 -1.02 9.21 -29.42
CA VAL A 75 -1.34 9.33 -30.83
C VAL A 75 -0.15 9.97 -31.52
N VAL A 76 0.47 9.22 -32.43
CA VAL A 76 1.61 9.68 -33.22
C VAL A 76 1.21 9.96 -34.66
N SER A 77 1.92 10.90 -35.30
CA SER A 77 1.75 11.15 -36.73
C SER A 77 2.41 10.03 -37.54
N PRO A 78 1.70 9.35 -38.47
CA PRO A 78 2.30 8.35 -39.33
C PRO A 78 3.19 8.97 -40.43
N VAL A 79 3.10 10.28 -40.64
CA VAL A 79 3.78 11.02 -41.71
C VAL A 79 4.47 12.26 -41.17
N ALA A 80 5.54 12.69 -41.84
CA ALA A 80 6.16 13.99 -41.57
C ALA A 80 5.41 15.11 -42.30
N GLY A 81 5.17 16.23 -41.64
CA GLY A 81 4.47 17.35 -42.25
C GLY A 81 4.11 18.47 -41.29
N THR A 82 3.23 19.36 -41.72
CA THR A 82 2.74 20.49 -40.91
C THR A 82 1.33 20.23 -40.43
N VAL A 83 1.05 20.45 -39.15
CA VAL A 83 -0.29 20.27 -38.58
C VAL A 83 -1.23 21.36 -39.11
N LEU A 84 -2.23 20.97 -39.89
CA LEU A 84 -3.31 21.87 -40.35
C LEU A 84 -4.36 22.07 -39.27
N THR A 85 -4.83 20.94 -38.72
CA THR A 85 -5.84 20.92 -37.66
C THR A 85 -5.22 20.23 -36.45
N PRO A 86 -5.07 20.95 -35.33
CA PRO A 86 -4.48 20.37 -34.12
C PRO A 86 -5.46 19.37 -33.47
N PRO A 87 -4.96 18.55 -32.53
CA PRO A 87 -5.79 17.75 -31.65
C PRO A 87 -6.87 18.58 -30.95
N PRO A 88 -8.06 18.00 -30.73
CA PRO A 88 -9.11 18.66 -29.99
C PRO A 88 -8.67 18.94 -28.55
N PRO A 89 -9.29 19.93 -27.88
CA PRO A 89 -8.90 20.34 -26.53
C PRO A 89 -8.97 19.21 -25.49
N ARG A 90 -8.22 19.39 -24.40
CA ARG A 90 -8.26 18.53 -23.19
C ARG A 90 -9.70 18.24 -22.76
N GLY A 91 -9.99 16.99 -22.42
CA GLY A 91 -11.32 16.52 -21.98
C GLY A 91 -12.28 16.15 -23.12
N THR A 92 -11.91 16.35 -24.38
CA THR A 92 -12.77 15.94 -25.52
C THR A 92 -12.85 14.43 -25.61
N VAL A 93 -14.06 13.88 -25.65
CA VAL A 93 -14.31 12.44 -25.84
C VAL A 93 -14.25 12.10 -27.33
N LEU A 94 -13.40 11.15 -27.68
CA LEU A 94 -13.18 10.62 -29.02
C LEU A 94 -13.60 9.15 -29.09
N ARG A 95 -14.20 8.76 -30.21
CA ARG A 95 -14.45 7.36 -30.57
C ARG A 95 -13.31 6.85 -31.43
N ARG A 96 -13.18 5.51 -31.49
CA ARG A 96 -12.26 4.88 -32.44
C ARG A 96 -12.59 5.32 -33.87
N GLY A 97 -11.58 5.81 -34.57
CA GLY A 97 -11.69 6.32 -35.94
C GLY A 97 -11.95 7.82 -36.05
N ASP A 98 -12.25 8.52 -34.96
CA ASP A 98 -12.42 9.98 -34.99
C ASP A 98 -11.10 10.67 -35.38
N VAL A 99 -11.19 11.78 -36.10
CA VAL A 99 -10.02 12.55 -36.53
C VAL A 99 -9.43 13.27 -35.32
N VAL A 100 -8.17 12.97 -35.02
CA VAL A 100 -7.41 13.62 -33.95
C VAL A 100 -6.73 14.85 -34.53
N ALA A 101 -5.95 14.70 -35.60
CA ALA A 101 -5.27 15.82 -36.23
C ALA A 101 -5.18 15.62 -37.74
N THR A 102 -5.01 16.71 -38.48
CA THR A 102 -4.79 16.66 -39.93
C THR A 102 -3.41 17.21 -40.25
N VAL A 103 -2.58 16.42 -40.93
CA VAL A 103 -1.19 16.76 -41.25
C VAL A 103 -1.04 16.98 -42.75
N ASN A 104 -0.53 18.14 -43.14
CA ASN A 104 -0.14 18.45 -44.51
C ASN A 104 1.27 17.91 -44.79
N VAL A 105 1.37 16.97 -45.72
CA VAL A 105 2.63 16.34 -46.15
C VAL A 105 3.33 17.12 -47.28
N GLY A 106 2.80 18.29 -47.68
CA GLY A 106 3.39 19.17 -48.70
C GLY A 106 3.20 18.69 -50.14
N ARG A 107 3.35 17.39 -50.42
CA ARG A 107 3.00 16.75 -51.71
C ARG A 107 1.90 15.72 -51.50
N GLY A 108 0.68 16.05 -51.94
CA GLY A 108 -0.48 15.15 -51.91
C GLY A 108 -1.63 15.69 -51.07
N ALA A 109 -2.65 14.86 -50.87
CA ALA A 109 -3.78 15.19 -49.99
C ALA A 109 -3.31 15.19 -48.52
N PRO A 110 -3.88 16.07 -47.67
CA PRO A 110 -3.65 16.03 -46.23
C PRO A 110 -3.98 14.64 -45.65
N VAL A 111 -3.18 14.20 -44.68
CA VAL A 111 -3.36 12.93 -43.99
C VAL A 111 -4.09 13.18 -42.68
N GLU A 112 -5.25 12.56 -42.52
CA GLU A 112 -5.99 12.55 -41.27
C GLU A 112 -5.44 11.47 -40.33
N VAL A 113 -4.97 11.89 -39.18
CA VAL A 113 -4.54 11.00 -38.10
C VAL A 113 -5.75 10.72 -37.22
N ARG A 114 -6.12 9.45 -37.12
CA ARG A 114 -7.36 9.00 -36.46
C ARG A 114 -7.06 8.30 -35.13
N ALA A 115 -8.00 8.40 -34.20
CA ALA A 115 -7.90 7.76 -32.89
C ALA A 115 -7.96 6.24 -33.03
N ALA A 116 -6.94 5.54 -32.53
CA ALA A 116 -6.88 4.07 -32.57
C ALA A 116 -7.89 3.41 -31.61
N THR A 117 -8.26 4.10 -30.53
CA THR A 117 -9.19 3.64 -29.50
C THR A 117 -10.15 4.75 -29.08
N ALA A 118 -11.27 4.39 -28.45
CA ALA A 118 -12.18 5.35 -27.85
C ALA A 118 -11.61 5.84 -26.51
N GLY A 119 -11.65 7.15 -26.25
CA GLY A 119 -10.95 7.77 -25.13
C GLY A 119 -11.29 9.23 -24.93
N SER A 120 -10.76 9.85 -23.88
CA SER A 120 -10.74 11.31 -23.71
C SER A 120 -9.35 11.85 -23.96
N VAL A 121 -9.24 12.98 -24.66
CA VAL A 121 -7.95 13.66 -24.87
C VAL A 121 -7.43 14.18 -23.53
N ASP A 122 -6.26 13.68 -23.12
CA ASP A 122 -5.58 14.16 -21.92
C ASP A 122 -4.52 15.20 -22.23
N LEU A 123 -3.68 15.08 -23.25
CA LEU A 123 -2.72 16.16 -23.54
C LEU A 123 -2.67 16.44 -25.03
N VAL A 124 -2.56 17.73 -25.37
CA VAL A 124 -2.33 18.20 -26.73
C VAL A 124 -0.87 18.62 -26.81
N LEU A 125 -0.10 17.92 -27.64
CA LEU A 125 1.36 18.10 -27.73
C LEU A 125 1.77 18.93 -28.96
N THR A 126 0.80 19.35 -29.77
CA THR A 126 1.05 20.07 -31.01
C THR A 126 0.07 21.22 -31.23
N ALA A 127 0.51 22.23 -31.96
CA ALA A 127 -0.25 23.43 -32.30
C ALA A 127 -0.48 23.51 -33.82
N PRO A 128 -1.50 24.25 -34.29
CA PRO A 128 -1.65 24.54 -35.72
C PRO A 128 -0.37 25.16 -36.29
N GLY A 129 0.04 24.72 -37.48
CA GLY A 129 1.25 25.20 -38.15
C GLY A 129 2.56 24.59 -37.63
N ALA A 130 2.52 23.77 -36.58
CA ALA A 130 3.72 23.09 -36.09
C ALA A 130 4.18 22.02 -37.10
N PHE A 131 5.50 21.93 -37.31
CA PHE A 131 6.10 20.81 -38.03
C PHE A 131 6.21 19.60 -37.12
N ILE A 132 5.77 18.45 -37.60
CA ILE A 132 5.84 17.17 -36.89
C ILE A 132 6.55 16.12 -37.77
N PRO A 133 7.59 15.44 -37.27
CA PRO A 133 8.19 14.32 -37.98
C PRO A 133 7.27 13.09 -37.95
N ALA A 134 7.54 12.12 -38.83
CA ALA A 134 6.90 10.80 -38.71
C ALA A 134 7.29 10.16 -37.37
N GLY A 135 6.31 9.61 -36.67
CA GLY A 135 6.44 9.14 -35.28
C GLY A 135 6.36 10.24 -34.23
N GLY A 136 6.24 11.52 -34.63
CA GLY A 136 6.07 12.62 -33.69
C GLY A 136 4.72 12.56 -32.96
N GLU A 137 4.71 12.95 -31.69
CA GLU A 137 3.55 12.86 -30.82
C GLU A 137 2.56 14.03 -31.04
N LEU A 138 1.29 13.70 -31.28
CA LEU A 138 0.22 14.68 -31.51
C LEU A 138 -0.55 14.96 -30.22
N ALA A 139 -1.03 13.89 -29.59
CA ALA A 139 -1.85 13.97 -28.39
C ALA A 139 -1.78 12.69 -27.58
N ILE A 140 -2.14 12.79 -26.32
CA ILE A 140 -2.30 11.65 -25.41
C ILE A 140 -3.79 11.41 -25.22
N ILE A 141 -4.25 10.18 -25.47
CA ILE A 141 -5.64 9.77 -25.28
C ILE A 141 -5.69 8.79 -24.10
N VAL A 142 -6.60 9.02 -23.17
CA VAL A 142 -6.91 8.07 -22.08
C VAL A 142 -8.13 7.25 -22.49
N PRO A 143 -8.02 5.91 -22.69
CA PRO A 143 -9.14 5.13 -23.20
C PRO A 143 -10.33 5.10 -22.24
N VAL A 144 -11.55 5.16 -22.77
CA VAL A 144 -12.78 5.02 -21.98
C VAL A 144 -13.00 3.53 -21.71
N GLY A 145 -13.19 3.17 -20.44
CA GLY A 145 -13.38 1.77 -20.02
C GLY A 145 -12.08 0.98 -19.88
N ALA A 146 -10.92 1.64 -19.95
CA ALA A 146 -9.68 1.02 -19.51
C ALA A 146 -9.82 0.58 -18.05
N THR A 147 -9.42 -0.66 -17.76
CA THR A 147 -9.39 -1.16 -16.39
C THR A 147 -8.21 -0.52 -15.66
N PRO A 148 -8.44 0.36 -14.67
CA PRO A 148 -7.37 0.88 -13.84
C PRO A 148 -6.60 -0.26 -13.16
N VAL A 149 -5.29 -0.16 -13.28
CA VAL A 149 -4.28 -0.97 -12.59
C VAL A 149 -3.39 -0.04 -11.77
N GLY A 150 -2.91 -0.51 -10.62
CA GLY A 150 -1.96 0.23 -9.81
C GLY A 150 -0.54 -0.17 -10.15
N PHE A 151 0.27 0.75 -10.66
CA PHE A 151 1.72 0.56 -10.75
C PHE A 151 2.37 1.08 -9.48
N LEU A 152 3.05 0.19 -8.76
CA LEU A 152 3.81 0.49 -7.56
C LEU A 152 5.30 0.39 -7.87
N PHE A 153 6.07 1.24 -7.20
CA PHE A 153 7.53 1.25 -7.27
C PHE A 153 8.06 0.95 -5.88
N VAL A 154 8.71 -0.20 -5.77
CA VAL A 154 9.30 -0.73 -4.53
C VAL A 154 10.79 -0.88 -4.72
N THR A 155 11.59 -0.77 -3.66
CA THR A 155 13.03 -1.01 -3.80
C THR A 155 13.29 -2.46 -4.25
N THR A 156 14.35 -2.71 -5.03
CA THR A 156 14.70 -4.06 -5.47
C THR A 156 14.87 -5.04 -4.30
N SER A 157 15.33 -4.57 -3.14
CA SER A 157 15.36 -5.37 -1.91
C SER A 157 13.98 -5.81 -1.42
N GLU A 158 13.00 -4.90 -1.42
CA GLU A 158 11.63 -5.21 -1.01
C GLU A 158 10.91 -6.07 -2.06
N ALA A 159 11.15 -5.82 -3.35
CA ALA A 159 10.61 -6.60 -4.46
C ALA A 159 10.92 -8.10 -4.33
N SER A 160 12.12 -8.44 -3.84
CA SER A 160 12.53 -9.82 -3.59
C SER A 160 11.65 -10.58 -2.58
N GLN A 161 10.93 -9.86 -1.71
CA GLN A 161 10.01 -10.43 -0.72
C GLN A 161 8.59 -10.59 -1.27
N LEU A 162 8.26 -9.89 -2.36
CA LEU A 162 6.94 -9.91 -2.98
C LEU A 162 6.70 -11.20 -3.75
N ARG A 163 5.44 -11.62 -3.81
CA ARG A 163 4.99 -12.77 -4.59
C ARG A 163 3.69 -12.42 -5.30
N LEU A 164 3.47 -13.02 -6.46
CA LEU A 164 2.20 -12.90 -7.18
C LEU A 164 1.04 -13.34 -6.28
N GLY A 165 -0.09 -12.62 -6.40
CA GLY A 165 -1.31 -12.83 -5.63
C GLY A 165 -1.32 -12.22 -4.22
N MET A 166 -0.21 -11.64 -3.74
CA MET A 166 -0.19 -10.89 -2.48
C MET A 166 -1.18 -9.71 -2.52
N GLU A 167 -1.82 -9.44 -1.39
CA GLU A 167 -2.78 -8.36 -1.21
C GLU A 167 -2.06 -7.01 -1.11
N ALA A 168 -2.55 -6.04 -1.86
CA ALA A 168 -2.07 -4.67 -1.85
C ALA A 168 -3.23 -3.71 -1.57
N LEU A 169 -3.06 -2.86 -0.55
CA LEU A 169 -4.02 -1.83 -0.17
C LEU A 169 -3.51 -0.47 -0.64
N LEU A 170 -4.22 0.15 -1.58
CA LEU A 170 -3.82 1.39 -2.25
C LEU A 170 -4.59 2.57 -1.68
N SER A 171 -3.88 3.59 -1.21
CA SER A 171 -4.46 4.85 -0.72
C SER A 171 -4.30 5.92 -1.79
N PRO A 172 -5.36 6.27 -2.54
CA PRO A 172 -5.32 7.43 -3.42
C PRO A 172 -5.26 8.72 -2.60
N ARG A 173 -4.34 9.64 -2.94
CA ARG A 173 -4.36 10.99 -2.36
C ARG A 173 -5.43 11.82 -3.07
N VAL A 174 -6.67 11.69 -2.63
CA VAL A 174 -7.78 12.55 -3.08
C VAL A 174 -7.81 13.80 -2.18
N PRO A 175 -7.93 15.04 -2.73
CA PRO A 175 -7.91 16.26 -1.93
C PRO A 175 -9.04 16.38 -0.89
N GLU A 176 -10.15 15.66 -1.07
CA GLU A 176 -11.29 15.71 -0.16
C GLU A 176 -11.93 14.32 -0.04
N SER A 177 -11.54 13.55 0.98
CA SER A 177 -12.46 12.57 1.56
C SER A 177 -12.06 12.27 2.99
N ARG A 178 -13.03 12.45 3.88
CA ARG A 178 -12.95 12.26 5.33
C ARG A 178 -12.88 10.78 5.74
N ALA A 179 -12.59 9.87 4.80
CA ALA A 179 -12.59 8.42 5.01
C ALA A 179 -11.27 7.77 4.58
N THR A 180 -10.67 7.02 5.51
CA THR A 180 -9.46 6.18 5.40
C THR A 180 -9.66 4.93 4.53
N ALA A 181 -10.52 5.00 3.51
CA ALA A 181 -10.84 3.87 2.66
C ALA A 181 -9.71 3.60 1.65
N LEU A 182 -9.24 2.36 1.60
CA LEU A 182 -8.15 1.93 0.71
C LEU A 182 -8.74 1.07 -0.41
N LEU A 183 -8.24 1.25 -1.63
CA LEU A 183 -8.51 0.36 -2.75
C LEU A 183 -7.87 -1.00 -2.48
N GLU A 184 -8.65 -2.07 -2.66
CA GLU A 184 -8.14 -3.43 -2.53
C GLU A 184 -7.67 -3.97 -3.88
N GLY A 185 -6.51 -4.61 -3.90
CA GLY A 185 -5.96 -5.23 -5.10
C GLY A 185 -5.02 -6.38 -4.82
N ARG A 186 -4.54 -7.02 -5.89
CA ARG A 186 -3.57 -8.12 -5.83
C ARG A 186 -2.44 -7.91 -6.82
N ILE A 187 -1.24 -8.31 -6.41
CA ILE A 187 -0.07 -8.28 -7.29
C ILE A 187 -0.25 -9.29 -8.43
N VAL A 188 -0.19 -8.82 -9.67
CA VAL A 188 -0.29 -9.64 -10.88
C VAL A 188 1.00 -9.67 -11.68
N TYR A 189 1.90 -8.72 -11.46
CA TYR A 189 3.23 -8.69 -12.07
C TYR A 189 4.26 -8.05 -11.13
N ILE A 190 5.49 -8.55 -11.18
CA ILE A 190 6.66 -8.01 -10.49
C ILE A 190 7.78 -7.97 -11.53
N GLY A 191 8.37 -6.79 -11.73
CA GLY A 191 9.50 -6.62 -12.61
C GLY A 191 10.71 -7.38 -12.10
N ASN A 192 11.41 -8.07 -13.01
CA ASN A 192 12.64 -8.80 -12.68
C ASN A 192 13.91 -7.93 -12.71
N PHE A 193 13.75 -6.66 -13.12
CA PHE A 193 14.82 -5.70 -13.24
C PHE A 193 14.33 -4.33 -12.76
N PRO A 194 15.23 -3.49 -12.23
CA PRO A 194 14.89 -2.11 -11.89
C PRO A 194 14.30 -1.36 -13.09
N ALA A 195 13.28 -0.55 -12.83
CA ALA A 195 12.63 0.28 -13.82
C ALA A 195 13.62 1.32 -14.38
N THR A 196 13.63 1.49 -15.71
CA THR A 196 14.49 2.49 -16.35
C THR A 196 13.91 3.90 -16.19
N PRO A 197 14.74 4.96 -16.25
CA PRO A 197 14.24 6.34 -16.20
C PRO A 197 13.19 6.66 -17.27
N GLU A 198 13.32 6.08 -18.47
CA GLU A 198 12.36 6.25 -19.57
C GLU A 198 11.02 5.62 -19.21
N ARG A 199 11.02 4.40 -18.65
CA ARG A 199 9.81 3.71 -18.20
C ARG A 199 9.14 4.47 -17.05
N LEU A 200 9.92 4.95 -16.09
CA LEU A 200 9.41 5.78 -14.99
C LEU A 200 8.81 7.08 -15.51
N THR A 201 9.43 7.74 -16.49
CA THR A 201 8.92 8.98 -17.09
C THR A 201 7.61 8.76 -17.82
N LEU A 202 7.47 7.64 -18.53
CA LEU A 202 6.24 7.26 -19.21
C LEU A 202 5.06 7.05 -18.24
N LEU A 203 5.31 6.43 -17.09
CA LEU A 203 4.27 6.08 -16.12
C LEU A 203 3.96 7.22 -15.13
N LEU A 204 4.96 7.98 -14.72
CA LEU A 204 4.88 8.93 -13.61
C LEU A 204 5.05 10.40 -14.02
N GLY A 205 5.49 10.65 -15.25
CA GLY A 205 5.95 11.95 -15.69
C GLY A 205 7.36 12.30 -15.19
N PRO A 206 7.97 13.37 -15.74
CA PRO A 206 9.40 13.66 -15.58
C PRO A 206 9.81 14.01 -14.14
N VAL A 207 8.95 14.74 -13.41
CA VAL A 207 9.27 15.22 -12.05
C VAL A 207 9.37 14.07 -11.06
N LEU A 208 8.40 13.15 -11.07
CA LEU A 208 8.42 12.02 -10.13
C LEU A 208 9.42 10.95 -10.58
N ALA A 209 9.58 10.73 -11.88
CA ALA A 209 10.60 9.84 -12.42
C ALA A 209 12.02 10.24 -12.00
N SER A 210 12.36 11.54 -12.11
CA SER A 210 13.66 12.05 -11.65
C SER A 210 13.88 11.89 -10.14
N GLN A 211 12.83 12.05 -9.32
CA GLN A 211 12.94 11.80 -7.87
C GLN A 211 13.23 10.33 -7.56
N LEU A 212 12.56 9.39 -8.25
CA LEU A 212 12.81 7.96 -8.07
C LEU A 212 14.17 7.52 -8.64
N ALA A 213 14.61 8.13 -9.74
CA ALA A 213 15.89 7.82 -10.39
C ALA A 213 17.12 8.20 -9.54
N VAL A 214 16.98 9.18 -8.63
CA VAL A 214 18.04 9.56 -7.67
C VAL A 214 18.09 8.62 -6.46
N GLY A 215 17.01 7.88 -6.20
CA GLY A 215 16.89 6.96 -5.08
C GLY A 215 17.55 5.59 -5.32
N PRO A 216 17.35 4.63 -4.39
CA PRO A 216 17.71 3.24 -4.64
C PRO A 216 16.96 2.70 -5.87
N PRO A 217 17.53 1.71 -6.59
CA PRO A 217 16.83 1.06 -7.70
C PRO A 217 15.46 0.54 -7.27
N VAL A 218 14.45 0.83 -8.09
CA VAL A 218 13.07 0.42 -7.84
C VAL A 218 12.58 -0.52 -8.92
N ASP A 219 11.88 -1.57 -8.53
CA ASP A 219 11.22 -2.50 -9.45
C ASP A 219 9.76 -2.09 -9.61
N GLU A 220 9.24 -2.27 -10.83
CA GLU A 220 7.83 -2.02 -11.16
C GLU A 220 6.97 -3.21 -10.70
N VAL A 221 5.91 -2.95 -9.96
CA VAL A 221 4.95 -3.96 -9.49
C VAL A 221 3.57 -3.55 -9.95
N GLU A 222 2.89 -4.44 -10.66
CA GLU A 222 1.53 -4.21 -11.12
C GLU A 222 0.53 -4.85 -10.15
N VAL A 223 -0.45 -4.04 -9.74
CA VAL A 223 -1.56 -4.44 -8.89
C VAL A 223 -2.85 -4.34 -9.67
N GLN A 224 -3.52 -5.47 -9.83
CA GLN A 224 -4.88 -5.49 -10.33
C GLN A 224 -5.84 -5.11 -9.21
N LEU A 225 -6.67 -4.09 -9.44
CA LEU A 225 -7.71 -3.69 -8.49
C LEU A 225 -8.82 -4.75 -8.45
N THR A 226 -9.31 -5.05 -7.26
CA THR A 226 -10.37 -6.04 -7.04
C THR A 226 -11.71 -5.45 -7.50
N PRO A 227 -12.40 -6.05 -8.49
CA PRO A 227 -13.69 -5.53 -8.95
C PRO A 227 -14.78 -5.71 -7.89
N ASP A 228 -15.62 -4.70 -7.71
CA ASP A 228 -16.83 -4.77 -6.89
C ASP A 228 -17.95 -3.96 -7.54
N ARG A 229 -18.98 -4.64 -8.06
CA ARG A 229 -20.10 -4.00 -8.75
C ARG A 229 -21.07 -3.29 -7.79
N SER A 230 -20.92 -3.47 -6.48
CA SER A 230 -21.75 -2.80 -5.49
C SER A 230 -21.27 -1.38 -5.17
N THR A 231 -20.06 -1.01 -5.57
CA THR A 231 -19.49 0.32 -5.33
C THR A 231 -19.63 1.22 -6.58
N PRO A 232 -19.81 2.54 -6.40
CA PRO A 232 -19.87 3.49 -7.51
C PRO A 232 -18.68 3.43 -8.46
N SER A 233 -17.46 3.23 -7.93
CA SER A 233 -16.26 3.12 -8.75
C SER A 233 -16.11 1.78 -9.48
N GLY A 234 -16.88 0.75 -9.10
CA GLY A 234 -16.72 -0.61 -9.64
C GLY A 234 -15.57 -1.42 -9.01
N TYR A 235 -15.01 -0.96 -7.89
CA TYR A 235 -13.83 -1.54 -7.22
C TYR A 235 -14.05 -1.70 -5.72
N ALA A 236 -13.43 -2.71 -5.12
CA ALA A 236 -13.53 -2.99 -3.70
C ALA A 236 -12.72 -1.99 -2.88
N TRP A 237 -13.29 -1.57 -1.75
CA TRP A 237 -12.68 -0.66 -0.80
C TRP A 237 -12.72 -1.27 0.60
N THR A 238 -11.67 -1.05 1.39
CA THR A 238 -11.59 -1.58 2.76
C THR A 238 -12.67 -1.03 3.70
N ALA A 239 -13.26 0.12 3.35
CA ALA A 239 -14.33 0.74 4.13
C ALA A 239 -15.23 1.61 3.23
N GLY A 240 -16.54 1.45 3.38
CA GLY A 240 -17.53 2.21 2.61
C GLY A 240 -17.48 1.92 1.11
N ALA A 241 -18.21 2.71 0.33
CA ALA A 241 -18.35 2.52 -1.11
C ALA A 241 -17.26 3.22 -1.95
N GLY A 242 -16.38 4.00 -1.31
CA GLY A 242 -15.38 4.82 -2.00
C GLY A 242 -15.97 5.95 -2.87
N PRO A 243 -15.11 6.69 -3.60
CA PRO A 243 -15.51 7.71 -4.58
C PRO A 243 -16.27 7.12 -5.77
N ALA A 244 -16.93 8.01 -6.53
CA ALA A 244 -17.66 7.65 -7.75
C ALA A 244 -16.77 7.08 -8.87
N SER A 245 -15.48 7.42 -8.89
CA SER A 245 -14.55 6.97 -9.93
C SER A 245 -13.12 6.91 -9.41
N VAL A 246 -12.32 5.99 -9.95
CA VAL A 246 -10.87 5.96 -9.79
C VAL A 246 -10.23 6.45 -11.08
N SER A 247 -9.60 7.62 -11.04
CA SER A 247 -9.02 8.24 -12.23
C SER A 247 -7.62 7.71 -12.50
N VAL A 248 -7.31 7.46 -13.78
CA VAL A 248 -5.94 7.27 -14.26
C VAL A 248 -5.11 8.53 -13.96
N GLY A 249 -3.83 8.35 -13.62
CA GLY A 249 -2.93 9.41 -13.16
C GLY A 249 -3.05 9.71 -11.66
N THR A 250 -3.97 9.08 -10.93
CA THR A 250 -4.09 9.27 -9.47
C THR A 250 -2.86 8.69 -8.77
N ARG A 251 -2.13 9.54 -8.02
CA ARG A 251 -1.05 9.09 -7.15
C ARG A 251 -1.59 8.32 -5.96
N VAL A 252 -0.95 7.19 -5.68
CA VAL A 252 -1.30 6.29 -4.58
C VAL A 252 -0.08 6.01 -3.71
N SER A 253 -0.32 5.82 -2.42
CA SER A 253 0.61 5.09 -1.55
C SER A 253 0.02 3.73 -1.25
N ALA A 254 0.80 2.67 -1.38
CA ALA A 254 0.32 1.32 -1.19
C ALA A 254 1.00 0.62 -0.02
N ARG A 255 0.27 -0.31 0.60
CA ARG A 255 0.80 -1.27 1.56
C ARG A 255 0.56 -2.66 1.04
N VAL A 256 1.63 -3.39 0.77
CA VAL A 256 1.56 -4.79 0.39
C VAL A 256 1.72 -5.65 1.64
N ARG A 257 0.77 -6.55 1.87
CA ARG A 257 0.83 -7.54 2.95
C ARG A 257 1.68 -8.72 2.50
N LEU A 258 2.85 -8.88 3.12
CA LEU A 258 3.68 -10.05 2.88
C LEU A 258 2.96 -11.31 3.42
N LYS A 259 3.17 -12.45 2.76
CA LYS A 259 2.68 -13.74 3.27
C LYS A 259 3.29 -13.99 4.66
N GLN A 260 2.46 -14.40 5.62
CA GLN A 260 2.85 -14.78 6.99
C GLN A 260 4.08 -15.68 6.99
N GLN A 261 5.12 -15.26 7.70
CA GLN A 261 6.24 -16.12 8.10
C GLN A 261 6.20 -16.24 9.63
N SER A 262 6.15 -17.47 10.14
CA SER A 262 6.20 -17.71 11.59
C SER A 262 7.55 -17.24 12.15
N PRO A 263 7.63 -16.61 13.34
CA PRO A 263 8.90 -16.16 13.93
C PRO A 263 9.98 -17.24 14.02
N LEU A 264 9.60 -18.52 14.10
CA LEU A 264 10.52 -19.65 14.10
C LEU A 264 11.37 -19.78 12.82
N SER A 265 10.93 -19.22 11.69
CA SER A 265 11.70 -19.26 10.43
C SER A 265 12.87 -18.28 10.38
N TYR A 266 13.00 -17.38 11.37
CA TYR A 266 14.16 -16.48 11.49
C TYR A 266 15.29 -17.07 12.33
N VAL A 267 15.03 -18.17 13.05
CA VAL A 267 15.94 -18.74 14.06
C VAL A 267 16.58 -20.06 13.57
N PHE A 268 16.09 -20.63 12.46
CA PHE A 268 16.62 -21.87 11.85
C PHE A 268 16.81 -21.71 10.34
#